data_AF-A0A376ABI9-F1
#
_entry.id   AF-A0A376ABI9-F1
#
_cell.length_a   1.000
_cell.length_b   1.000
_cell.length_c   1.000
_cell.angle_alpha   90.00
_cell.angle_beta   90.00
_cell.angle_gamma   90.00
#
_symmetry.space_group_name_H-M   'P 1'
#
loop_
_entity.id
_entity.type
_entity.pdbx_description
1 polymer ?
#
loop_
_entity_poly.entity_id
_entity_poly.type
_entity_poly.pdbx_seq_one_letter_code
_entity_poly.pdbx_strand_id
1 'polypeptide(L)' 'MERMLARLIAAGGEVLLCGTCMDARGISDDDVLQGARRSTMDELAAATVAAEKVLVF' A
#
# COMPACT_ATOMS: atom_id res chain seq x y z
N MET A 1 2.29 -4.13 13.09
CA MET A 1 2.38 -3.21 11.94
C MET A 1 1.39 -2.06 12.01
N GLU A 2 0.13 -2.32 12.37
CA GLU A 2 -0.97 -1.35 12.37
C GLU A 2 -0.61 0.04 12.93
N ARG A 3 -0.09 0.14 14.17
CA ARG A 3 0.30 1.43 14.78
C ARG A 3 1.40 2.19 14.01
N MET A 4 2.30 1.48 13.34
CA MET A 4 3.37 2.12 12.55
C MET A 4 2.80 2.70 11.25
N LEU A 5 1.95 1.92 10.57
CA LEU A 5 1.29 2.36 9.34
C LEU A 5 0.28 3.49 9.60
N ALA A 6 -0.44 3.46 10.71
CA ALA A 6 -1.35 4.54 11.11
C ALA A 6 -0.61 5.87 11.29
N ARG A 7 0.60 5.86 11.88
CA ARG A 7 1.44 7.06 12.01
C ARG A 7 1.95 7.56 10.67
N LEU A 8 2.33 6.65 9.76
CA LEU A 8 2.74 7.00 8.40
C LEU A 8 1.59 7.70 7.65
N ILE A 9 0.39 7.11 7.69
CA ILE A 9 -0.80 7.67 7.06
C ILE A 9 -1.15 9.04 7.65
N ALA A 10 -1.10 9.19 8.97
CA ALA A 10 -1.34 10.48 9.64
C ALA A 10 -0.32 11.55 9.25
N ALA A 11 0.90 11.16 8.85
CA ALA A 11 1.93 12.05 8.33
C ALA A 11 1.81 12.32 6.82
N GLY A 12 0.76 11.83 6.16
CA GLY A 12 0.51 12.01 4.73
C GLY A 12 1.17 10.95 3.82
N GLY A 13 1.71 9.87 4.39
CA GLY A 13 2.25 8.76 3.61
C GLY A 13 1.13 7.90 3.01
N GLU A 14 1.34 7.42 1.79
CA GLU A 14 0.40 6.53 1.10
C GLU A 14 0.74 5.06 1.34
N VAL A 15 -0.30 4.24 1.55
CA VAL A 15 -0.17 2.79 1.71
C VAL A 15 -1.00 2.09 0.65
N LEU A 16 -0.31 1.52 -0.34
CA LEU A 16 -0.92 0.84 -1.48
C LEU A 16 -0.80 -0.67 -1.31
N LEU A 17 -1.93 -1.37 -1.46
CA LEU A 17 -2.03 -2.82 -1.34
C LEU A 17 -2.28 -3.43 -2.72
N CYS A 18 -1.37 -4.29 -3.18
CA CYS A 18 -1.51 -4.94 -4.49
C CYS A 18 -2.78 -5.80 -4.53
N GLY A 19 -3.72 -5.47 -5.41
CA GLY A 19 -5.02 -6.13 -5.48
C GLY A 19 -4.95 -7.62 -5.78
N THR A 20 -4.10 -8.04 -6.73
CA THR A 20 -3.93 -9.47 -7.04
C THR A 20 -3.37 -10.26 -5.85
N CYS A 21 -2.49 -9.65 -5.06
CA CYS A 21 -1.97 -10.24 -3.83
C CYS A 21 -3.01 -10.33 -2.71
N MET A 22 -3.91 -9.35 -2.63
CA MET A 22 -5.06 -9.37 -1.70
C MET A 22 -6.03 -10.49 -2.09
N ASP A 23 -6.39 -10.59 -3.36
CA ASP A 23 -7.33 -11.60 -3.87
C ASP A 23 -6.82 -13.02 -3.64
N ALA A 24 -5.54 -13.26 -3.95
CA ALA A 24 -4.87 -14.55 -3.70
C ALA A 24 -4.84 -14.93 -2.21
N ARG A 25 -4.98 -13.96 -1.31
CA ARG A 25 -4.99 -14.15 0.15
C ARG A 25 -6.38 -14.03 0.77
N GLY A 26 -7.43 -13.78 -0.02
CA GLY A 26 -8.79 -13.57 0.47
C GLY A 26 -8.96 -12.33 1.34
N ILE A 27 -8.17 -11.27 1.10
CA ILE A 27 -8.25 -10.01 1.85
C ILE A 27 -9.20 -9.05 1.12
N SER A 28 -10.26 -8.63 1.79
CA SER A 28 -11.22 -7.65 1.30
C SER A 28 -10.82 -6.22 1.69
N ASP A 29 -11.48 -5.22 1.11
CA ASP A 29 -11.22 -3.82 1.45
C ASP A 29 -11.68 -3.48 2.89
N ASP A 30 -12.58 -4.26 3.49
CA ASP A 30 -13.02 -4.08 4.89
C ASP A 30 -11.98 -4.61 5.90
N ASP A 31 -11.04 -5.44 5.44
CA ASP A 31 -9.98 -6.03 6.29
C ASP A 31 -8.77 -5.09 6.46
N VAL A 32 -8.73 -3.96 5.74
CA VAL A 32 -7.55 -3.09 5.64
C VAL A 32 -7.62 -1.90 6.60
N LEU A 33 -6.45 -1.41 7.01
CA LEU A 33 -6.35 -0.23 7.85
C LEU A 33 -6.94 0.99 7.14
N GLN A 34 -7.73 1.80 7.84
CA GLN A 34 -8.25 3.06 7.31
C GLN A 34 -7.11 3.94 6.77
N GLY A 35 -7.25 4.37 5.51
CA GLY A 35 -6.25 5.16 4.79
C GLY A 35 -5.24 4.34 3.98
N ALA A 36 -5.17 3.01 4.17
CA ALA A 36 -4.61 2.11 3.18
C ALA A 36 -5.66 1.82 2.09
N ARG A 37 -5.23 1.57 0.86
CA ARG A 37 -6.15 1.23 -0.23
C ARG A 37 -5.61 0.16 -1.15
N ARG A 38 -6.53 -0.58 -1.75
CA ARG A 38 -6.25 -1.46 -2.88
C ARG A 38 -5.70 -0.66 -4.07
N SER A 39 -4.75 -1.27 -4.78
CA SER A 39 -3.97 -0.68 -5.86
C SER A 39 -3.58 -1.76 -6.90
N THR A 40 -2.81 -1.38 -7.91
CA THR A 40 -2.40 -2.23 -9.03
C THR A 40 -0.87 -2.28 -9.18
N MET A 41 -0.38 -3.24 -9.98
CA MET A 41 1.04 -3.27 -10.34
C MET A 41 1.45 -2.06 -11.19
N ASP A 42 0.53 -1.47 -11.95
CA ASP A 42 0.79 -0.26 -12.74
C ASP A 42 0.99 0.95 -11.84
N GLU A 43 0.21 1.09 -10.77
CA GLU A 43 0.42 2.14 -9.78
C GLU A 43 1.76 1.97 -9.04
N LEU A 44 2.14 0.74 -8.70
CA LEU A 44 3.46 0.46 -8.13
C LEU A 44 4.58 0.85 -9.11
N ALA A 45 4.45 0.50 -10.39
CA ALA A 45 5.42 0.87 -11.41
C ALA A 45 5.53 2.39 -11.56
N ALA A 46 4.40 3.11 -11.61
CA ALA A 46 4.37 4.57 -11.68
C ALA A 46 5.06 5.21 -10.47
N ALA A 47 4.75 4.73 -9.25
CA ALA A 47 5.37 5.22 -8.02
C ALA A 47 6.88 4.94 -7.99
N THR A 48 7.30 3.78 -8.49
CA THR A 48 8.71 3.38 -8.60
C THR A 48 9.47 4.29 -9.57
N VAL A 49 8.89 4.61 -10.72
CA VAL A 49 9.50 5.51 -11.72
C VAL A 49 9.57 6.94 -11.20
N ALA A 50 8.57 7.39 -10.44
CA ALA A 50 8.54 8.73 -9.86
C ALA A 50 9.50 8.90 -8.66
N ALA A 51 9.90 7.80 -8.01
CA ALA A 51 10.74 7.84 -6.83
C ALA A 51 12.23 8.00 -7.17
N GLU A 52 12.96 8.82 -6.40
CA GLU A 52 14.41 8.91 -6.51
C GLU A 52 15.12 7.64 -6.03
N LYS A 53 14.51 6.93 -5.07
CA LYS A 53 15.04 5.71 -4.46
C LYS A 53 13.91 4.76 -4.10
N VAL A 54 14.20 3.46 -4.21
CA VAL A 54 13.28 2.38 -3.86
C VAL A 54 13.99 1.44 -2.90
N LEU A 55 13.34 1.14 -1.78
CA LEU A 55 13.81 0.20 -0.76
C LEU A 55 12.90 -1.02 -0.75
N VAL A 56 13.47 -2.22 -0.77
CA VAL A 56 12.75 -3.50 -0.76
C VAL A 56 13.12 -4.25 0.53
N PHE A 57 12.11 -4.78 1.22
CA PHE A 57 12.22 -5.43 2.53
C PHE A 57 11.61 -6.82 2.52
#